data_AF-A0A8D1ZCU0-F1
#
_entry.id   AF-A0A8D1ZCU0-F1
#
_cell.length_a   1.000
_cell.length_b   1.000
_cell.length_c   1.000
_cell.angle_alpha   90.00
_cell.angle_beta   90.00
_cell.angle_gamma   90.00
#
_symmetry.space_group_name_H-M   'P 1'
#
loop_
_entity.id
_entity.type
_entity.pdbx_description
1 polymer ?
#
loop_
_entity_poly.entity_id
_entity_poly.type
_entity_poly.pdbx_seq_one_letter_code
_entity_poly.pdbx_strand_id
1 'polypeptide(L)'
;IEIISEKCLAQLPFLSQEKEIKFLTAEIDRLKNCSCSEASSNLERLREENLKLKYRLNILQKSLQAERNKPSKNMINIISGLQEVFGCAIKAAYPDLENPPLIVTPSQQPKFGDYQCNSAMGISQVIVFLLSILGDLILLHIIIIITIYIS
;
A
#
# COMPACT_ATOMS: atom_id res chain seq x y z
N ILE A 1 27.11 49.63 -50.36
CA ILE A 1 25.92 48.78 -50.61
C ILE A 1 26.17 47.33 -50.14
N GLU A 2 27.38 46.79 -50.29
CA GLU A 2 27.73 45.43 -49.80
C GLU A 2 27.65 45.20 -48.28
N ILE A 3 27.97 46.20 -47.44
CA ILE A 3 27.99 46.06 -45.97
C ILE A 3 26.57 45.88 -45.37
N ILE A 4 25.53 46.32 -46.07
CA ILE A 4 24.13 46.18 -45.63
C ILE A 4 23.61 44.76 -45.94
N SER A 5 24.19 44.09 -46.94
CA SER A 5 23.80 42.73 -47.35
C SER A 5 24.28 41.67 -46.36
N GLU A 6 25.52 41.77 -45.88
CA GLU A 6 26.09 40.80 -44.92
C GLU A 6 25.39 40.83 -43.55
N LYS A 7 25.03 42.01 -43.04
CA LYS A 7 24.26 42.14 -41.78
C LYS A 7 22.89 41.46 -41.86
N CYS A 8 22.22 41.60 -43.01
CA CYS A 8 20.88 41.04 -43.23
C CYS A 8 20.91 39.51 -43.35
N LEU A 9 21.96 38.94 -43.98
CA LEU A 9 22.15 37.49 -44.12
C LEU A 9 22.53 36.81 -42.80
N ALA A 10 23.29 37.48 -41.92
CA ALA A 10 23.66 36.94 -40.61
C ALA A 10 22.51 36.94 -39.57
N GLN A 11 21.43 37.69 -39.79
CA GLN A 11 20.28 37.79 -38.88
C GLN A 11 19.18 36.75 -39.14
N LEU A 12 19.15 36.17 -40.34
CA LEU A 12 18.20 35.12 -40.72
C LEU A 12 18.29 33.83 -39.87
N PRO A 13 19.49 33.27 -39.60
CA PRO A 13 19.63 32.08 -38.75
C PRO A 13 19.18 32.33 -37.31
N PHE A 14 19.49 33.51 -36.77
CA PHE A 14 19.14 33.91 -35.40
C PHE A 14 17.62 34.07 -35.22
N LEU A 15 16.94 34.67 -36.20
CA LEU A 15 15.48 34.77 -36.21
C LEU A 15 14.79 33.40 -36.30
N SER A 16 15.39 32.44 -37.00
CA SER A 16 14.89 31.06 -37.05
C SER A 16 15.02 30.37 -35.69
N GLN A 17 16.17 30.52 -35.04
CA GLN A 17 16.39 30.00 -33.69
C GLN A 17 15.47 30.64 -32.65
N GLU A 18 15.23 31.95 -32.69
CA GLU A 18 14.28 32.58 -31.75
C GLU A 18 12.85 32.05 -31.92
N LYS A 19 12.42 31.79 -33.16
CA LYS A 19 11.11 31.20 -33.43
C LYS A 19 11.02 29.77 -32.91
N GLU A 20 12.08 28.99 -33.11
CA GLU A 20 12.17 27.62 -32.63
C GLU A 20 12.21 27.55 -31.10
N ILE A 21 12.99 28.41 -30.44
CA ILE A 21 13.00 28.52 -28.97
C ILE A 21 11.62 28.91 -28.44
N LYS A 22 10.95 29.89 -29.07
CA LYS A 22 9.58 30.28 -28.67
C LYS A 22 8.58 29.15 -28.83
N PHE A 23 8.68 28.40 -29.94
CA PHE A 23 7.83 27.25 -30.21
C PHE A 23 8.07 26.13 -29.19
N LEU A 24 9.32 25.74 -28.98
CA LEU A 24 9.71 24.70 -28.02
C LEU A 24 9.31 25.07 -26.58
N THR A 25 9.48 26.34 -26.20
CA THR A 25 9.08 26.82 -24.87
C THR A 25 7.56 26.72 -24.69
N ALA A 26 6.78 27.15 -25.69
CA ALA A 26 5.32 27.03 -25.64
C ALA A 26 4.83 25.58 -25.61
N GLU A 27 5.53 24.67 -26.29
CA GLU A 27 5.20 23.25 -26.30
C GLU A 27 5.55 22.58 -24.95
N ILE A 28 6.69 22.94 -24.34
CA ILE A 28 7.04 22.50 -22.98
C ILE A 28 5.99 22.96 -21.97
N ASP A 29 5.55 24.21 -22.05
CA ASP A 29 4.51 24.73 -21.15
C ASP A 29 3.17 24.00 -21.36
N ARG A 30 2.79 23.66 -22.60
CA ARG A 30 1.60 22.85 -22.89
C ARG A 30 1.70 21.44 -22.31
N LEU A 31 2.82 20.76 -22.54
CA LEU A 31 3.05 19.38 -22.07
C LEU A 31 3.13 19.30 -20.54
N LYS A 32 3.78 20.28 -19.90
CA LYS A 32 3.90 20.38 -18.45
C LYS A 32 2.55 20.62 -17.77
N ASN A 33 1.70 21.46 -18.35
CA ASN A 33 0.37 21.72 -17.81
C ASN A 33 -0.59 20.53 -18.02
N CYS A 34 -0.50 19.85 -19.16
CA CYS A 34 -1.35 18.69 -19.47
C CYS A 34 -1.07 17.51 -18.52
N SER A 35 0.21 17.13 -18.36
CA SER A 35 0.62 16.01 -17.49
C SER A 35 0.41 16.27 -16.00
N CYS A 36 0.55 17.52 -15.54
CA CYS A 36 0.36 17.88 -14.14
C CYS A 36 -1.13 17.98 -13.75
N SER A 37 -1.99 18.44 -14.66
CA SER A 37 -3.42 18.65 -14.39
C SER A 37 -4.19 17.33 -14.22
N GLU A 38 -3.93 16.32 -15.05
CA GLU A 38 -4.60 15.02 -14.94
C GLU A 38 -4.14 14.24 -13.70
N ALA A 39 -2.84 14.23 -13.42
CA ALA A 39 -2.30 13.60 -12.22
C ALA A 39 -2.82 14.27 -10.94
N SER A 40 -2.89 15.60 -10.92
CA SER A 40 -3.47 16.38 -9.82
C SER A 40 -4.95 16.08 -9.63
N SER A 41 -5.73 16.07 -10.72
CA SER A 41 -7.17 15.78 -10.70
C SER A 41 -7.48 14.36 -10.21
N ASN A 42 -6.75 13.36 -10.72
CA ASN A 42 -6.88 11.97 -10.27
C ASN A 42 -6.50 11.80 -8.79
N LEU A 43 -5.44 12.47 -8.35
CA LEU A 43 -5.00 12.42 -6.95
C LEU A 43 -6.00 13.10 -6.01
N GLU A 44 -6.60 14.21 -6.42
CA GLU A 44 -7.67 14.90 -5.68
C GLU A 44 -8.93 14.04 -5.59
N ARG A 45 -9.35 13.43 -6.71
CA ARG A 45 -10.44 12.46 -6.73
C ARG A 45 -10.19 11.28 -5.79
N LEU A 46 -9.01 10.69 -5.84
CA LEU A 46 -8.63 9.58 -4.96
C LEU A 46 -8.64 10.00 -3.49
N ARG A 47 -8.20 11.23 -3.16
CA ARG A 47 -8.26 11.77 -1.80
C ARG A 47 -9.70 11.92 -1.32
N GLU A 48 -10.59 12.47 -2.15
CA GLU A 48 -12.01 12.57 -1.82
C GLU A 48 -12.65 11.20 -1.62
N GLU A 49 -12.37 10.24 -2.51
CA GLU A 49 -12.87 8.87 -2.40
C GLU A 49 -12.37 8.23 -1.11
N ASN A 50 -11.10 8.40 -0.74
CA ASN A 50 -10.55 7.89 0.51
C ASN A 50 -11.25 8.49 1.74
N LEU A 51 -11.55 9.79 1.70
CA LEU A 51 -12.28 10.48 2.77
C LEU A 51 -13.72 9.97 2.89
N LYS A 52 -14.42 9.79 1.77
CA LYS A 52 -15.76 9.20 1.71
C LYS A 52 -15.77 7.76 2.24
N LEU A 53 -14.78 6.95 1.86
CA LEU A 53 -14.65 5.56 2.31
C LEU A 53 -14.36 5.48 3.81
N LYS A 54 -13.41 6.28 4.32
CA LYS A 54 -13.12 6.36 5.77
C LYS A 54 -14.36 6.75 6.58
N TYR A 55 -15.14 7.71 6.09
CA TYR A 55 -16.39 8.09 6.73
C TYR A 55 -17.40 6.93 6.77
N ARG A 56 -17.65 6.27 5.63
CA ARG A 56 -18.57 5.12 5.55
C ARG A 56 -18.14 4.00 6.49
N LEU A 57 -16.85 3.69 6.53
CA LEU A 57 -16.28 2.68 7.40
C LEU A 57 -16.53 3.01 8.88
N ASN A 58 -16.36 4.28 9.29
CA ASN A 58 -16.65 4.70 10.66
C ASN A 58 -18.14 4.54 11.02
N ILE A 59 -19.05 4.91 10.13
CA ILE A 59 -20.49 4.74 10.35
C ILE A 59 -20.86 3.25 10.47
N LEU A 60 -20.34 2.41 9.57
CA LEU A 60 -20.60 0.97 9.61
C LEU A 60 -20.07 0.33 10.90
N GLN A 61 -18.87 0.70 11.34
CA GLN A 61 -18.31 0.23 12.60
C GLN A 61 -19.17 0.63 13.80
N LYS A 62 -19.65 1.88 13.86
CA LYS A 62 -20.55 2.35 14.92
C LYS A 62 -21.87 1.58 14.92
N SER A 63 -22.48 1.38 13.76
CA SER A 63 -23.72 0.61 13.63
C SER A 63 -23.55 -0.84 14.04
N LEU A 64 -22.45 -1.48 13.63
CA LEU A 64 -22.13 -2.86 14.00
C LEU A 64 -21.94 -3.00 15.51
N GLN A 65 -21.22 -2.07 16.13
CA GLN A 65 -21.02 -2.07 17.58
C GLN A 65 -22.35 -1.87 18.33
N ALA A 66 -23.21 -0.97 17.85
CA ALA A 66 -24.53 -0.77 18.41
C ALA A 66 -25.41 -2.03 18.33
N GLU A 67 -25.33 -2.77 17.21
CA GLU A 67 -26.07 -4.03 17.05
C GLU A 67 -25.53 -5.14 17.95
N ARG A 68 -24.20 -5.28 18.05
CA ARG A 68 -23.57 -6.27 18.95
C ARG A 68 -23.83 -6.03 20.43
N ASN A 69 -23.98 -4.77 20.83
CA ASN A 69 -24.29 -4.41 22.22
C ASN A 69 -25.77 -4.68 22.58
N LYS A 70 -26.64 -4.95 21.61
CA LYS A 70 -28.02 -5.36 21.91
C LYS A 70 -28.01 -6.81 22.40
N PRO A 71 -28.66 -7.11 23.54
CA PRO A 71 -28.78 -8.48 24.01
C PRO A 71 -29.63 -9.29 23.02
N SER A 72 -28.97 -10.19 22.30
CA SER A 72 -29.63 -11.15 21.41
C SER A 72 -30.23 -12.29 22.23
N LYS A 73 -31.50 -12.64 21.96
CA LYS A 73 -32.15 -13.84 22.52
C LYS A 73 -31.76 -15.13 21.77
N ASN A 74 -30.91 -15.04 20.75
CA ASN A 74 -30.58 -16.16 19.89
C ASN A 74 -29.34 -16.89 20.41
N MET A 75 -29.27 -18.20 20.19
CA MET A 75 -28.06 -18.98 20.47
C MET A 75 -26.89 -18.48 19.62
N ILE A 76 -25.74 -18.31 20.26
CA ILE A 76 -24.51 -17.80 19.63
C ILE A 76 -23.62 -19.01 19.29
N ASN A 77 -22.97 -18.97 18.13
CA ASN A 77 -21.88 -19.91 17.84
C ASN A 77 -20.66 -19.54 18.69
N ILE A 78 -20.43 -20.32 19.75
CA ILE A 78 -19.34 -20.09 20.72
C ILE A 78 -17.97 -20.10 20.03
N ILE A 79 -17.76 -21.00 19.05
CA ILE A 79 -16.49 -21.08 18.31
C ILE A 79 -16.24 -19.76 17.57
N SER A 80 -17.25 -19.23 16.89
CA SER A 80 -17.12 -17.94 16.18
C SER A 80 -16.83 -16.78 17.14
N GLY A 81 -17.47 -16.76 18.32
CA GLY A 81 -17.20 -15.74 19.34
C GLY A 81 -15.77 -15.83 19.89
N LEU A 82 -15.29 -17.04 20.17
CA LEU A 82 -13.91 -17.26 20.60
C LEU A 82 -12.90 -16.90 19.50
N GLN A 83 -13.18 -17.26 18.25
CA GLN A 83 -12.36 -16.85 17.10
C GLN A 83 -12.25 -15.33 17.01
N GLU A 84 -13.35 -14.59 17.19
CA GLU A 84 -13.29 -13.13 17.19
C GLU A 84 -12.35 -12.59 18.29
N VAL A 85 -12.49 -13.09 19.52
CA VAL A 85 -11.66 -12.65 20.65
C VAL A 85 -10.18 -12.99 20.42
N PHE A 86 -9.87 -14.23 20.03
CA PHE A 86 -8.50 -14.64 19.74
C PHE A 86 -7.92 -13.92 18.53
N GLY A 87 -8.71 -13.69 17.48
CA GLY A 87 -8.30 -12.93 16.31
C GLY A 87 -7.89 -11.51 16.66
N CYS A 88 -8.68 -10.83 17.51
CA CYS A 88 -8.32 -9.52 18.04
C CYS A 88 -7.02 -9.56 18.87
N ALA A 89 -6.87 -10.53 19.76
CA ALA A 89 -5.67 -10.68 20.60
C ALA A 89 -4.41 -10.96 19.77
N ILE A 90 -4.49 -11.86 18.78
CA ILE A 90 -3.38 -12.20 17.89
C ILE A 90 -3.00 -10.98 17.05
N LYS A 91 -3.97 -10.26 16.46
CA LYS A 91 -3.69 -9.04 15.69
C LYS A 91 -3.06 -7.94 16.55
N ALA A 92 -3.43 -7.85 17.83
CA ALA A 92 -2.80 -6.91 18.75
C ALA A 92 -1.36 -7.32 19.12
N ALA A 93 -1.09 -8.62 19.24
CA ALA A 93 0.25 -9.14 19.56
C ALA A 93 1.20 -9.12 18.35
N TYR A 94 0.68 -9.33 17.13
CA TYR A 94 1.42 -9.40 15.88
C TYR A 94 0.75 -8.54 14.81
N PRO A 95 0.87 -7.20 14.88
CA PRO A 95 0.14 -6.27 13.99
C PRO A 95 0.55 -6.39 12.52
N ASP A 96 1.81 -6.77 12.26
CA ASP A 96 2.37 -6.90 10.91
C ASP A 96 2.12 -8.28 10.28
N LEU A 97 1.59 -9.24 11.06
CA LEU A 97 1.30 -10.58 10.57
C LEU A 97 -0.05 -10.59 9.86
N GLU A 98 -0.02 -10.68 8.54
CA GLU A 98 -1.23 -10.72 7.73
C GLU A 98 -1.90 -12.10 7.79
N ASN A 99 -3.21 -12.12 8.02
CA ASN A 99 -4.06 -13.32 8.05
C ASN A 99 -3.48 -14.51 8.86
N PRO A 100 -3.20 -14.34 10.17
CA PRO A 100 -2.65 -15.40 10.99
C PRO A 100 -3.62 -16.57 11.13
N PRO A 101 -3.13 -17.82 11.23
CA PRO A 101 -3.99 -18.99 11.38
C PRO A 101 -4.79 -18.93 12.69
N LEU A 102 -6.12 -19.08 12.58
CA LEU A 102 -7.06 -18.95 13.68
C LEU A 102 -7.86 -20.25 13.89
N ILE A 103 -7.32 -21.15 14.71
CA ILE A 103 -7.85 -22.50 14.88
C ILE A 103 -8.39 -22.64 16.30
N VAL A 104 -9.72 -22.59 16.43
CA VAL A 104 -10.42 -22.84 17.70
C VAL A 104 -11.27 -24.10 17.54
N THR A 105 -11.08 -25.06 18.44
CA THR A 105 -11.79 -26.34 18.42
C THR A 105 -12.35 -26.68 19.80
N PRO A 106 -13.52 -27.33 19.89
CA PRO A 106 -13.97 -27.89 21.15
C PRO A 106 -12.97 -28.93 21.65
N SER A 107 -12.78 -28.99 22.95
CA SER A 107 -11.88 -29.94 23.56
C SER A 107 -12.48 -31.35 23.56
N GLN A 108 -11.65 -32.37 23.28
CA GLN A 108 -12.06 -33.77 23.39
C GLN A 108 -11.81 -34.37 24.78
N GLN A 109 -11.01 -33.71 25.62
CA GLN A 109 -10.66 -34.21 26.95
C GLN A 109 -10.84 -33.08 27.98
N PRO A 110 -11.59 -33.31 29.09
CA PRO A 110 -11.90 -32.27 30.07
C PRO A 110 -10.67 -31.57 30.68
N LYS A 111 -9.53 -32.26 30.76
CA LYS A 111 -8.28 -31.70 31.30
C LYS A 111 -7.72 -30.52 30.50
N PHE A 112 -8.17 -30.33 29.25
CA PHE A 112 -7.75 -29.23 28.38
C PHE A 112 -8.80 -28.11 28.29
N GLY A 113 -9.74 -28.05 29.25
CA GLY A 113 -10.85 -27.09 29.24
C GLY A 113 -11.92 -27.44 28.20
N ASP A 114 -12.82 -26.49 27.94
CA ASP A 114 -13.97 -26.68 27.04
C ASP A 114 -13.60 -26.43 25.56
N TYR A 115 -12.71 -25.48 25.32
CA TYR A 115 -12.24 -25.09 23.98
C TYR A 115 -10.73 -24.88 23.99
N GLN A 116 -10.11 -25.20 22.86
CA GLN A 116 -8.67 -25.06 22.64
C GLN A 116 -8.40 -24.14 21.45
N CYS A 117 -7.41 -23.25 21.59
CA CYS A 117 -6.90 -22.42 20.50
C CYS A 117 -5.54 -22.95 20.07
N ASN A 118 -5.47 -23.54 18.87
CA ASN A 118 -4.28 -24.18 18.31
C ASN A 118 -3.52 -23.27 17.34
N SER A 119 -3.80 -21.96 17.36
CA SER A 119 -3.21 -20.97 16.47
C SER A 119 -1.71 -20.79 16.63
N ALA A 120 -1.18 -20.95 17.85
CA ALA A 120 0.22 -20.63 18.16
C ALA A 120 1.21 -21.40 17.28
N MET A 121 0.96 -22.69 17.03
CA MET A 121 1.82 -23.52 16.19
C MET A 121 1.86 -23.01 14.75
N GLY A 122 0.70 -22.71 14.16
CA GLY A 122 0.63 -22.19 12.80
C GLY A 122 1.31 -20.82 12.68
N ILE A 123 1.12 -19.94 13.66
CA ILE A 123 1.78 -18.64 13.72
C ILE A 123 3.30 -18.80 13.76
N SER A 124 3.81 -19.71 14.61
CA SER A 124 5.24 -19.98 14.71
C SER A 124 5.82 -20.47 13.38
N GLN A 125 5.11 -21.32 12.64
CA GLN A 125 5.58 -21.81 11.34
C GLN A 125 5.71 -20.67 10.32
N VAL A 126 4.72 -19.77 10.26
CA VAL A 126 4.76 -18.61 9.35
C VAL A 126 5.93 -17.68 9.70
N ILE A 127 6.14 -17.39 10.99
CA ILE A 127 7.25 -16.53 11.42
C ILE A 127 8.60 -17.16 11.06
N VAL A 128 8.79 -18.45 11.32
CA VAL A 128 10.02 -19.16 10.97
C VAL A 128 10.27 -19.11 9.46
N PHE A 129 9.24 -19.34 8.65
CA PHE A 129 9.34 -19.27 7.19
C PHE A 129 9.74 -17.86 6.70
N LEU A 130 9.13 -16.81 7.25
CA LEU A 130 9.48 -15.42 6.90
C LEU A 130 10.93 -15.09 7.28
N LEU A 131 11.40 -15.56 8.44
CA LEU A 131 12.79 -15.38 8.87
C LEU A 131 13.79 -16.09 7.95
N SER A 132 13.45 -17.28 7.44
CA SER A 132 14.29 -17.99 6.47
C SER A 132 14.43 -17.22 5.16
N ILE A 133 13.32 -16.74 4.59
CA ILE A 133 13.35 -15.94 3.34
C ILE A 133 14.17 -14.65 3.52
N LEU A 134 14.02 -13.99 4.67
CA LEU A 134 14.78 -12.78 4.95
C LEU A 134 16.29 -13.06 4.97
N GLY A 135 16.70 -14.18 5.56
CA GLY A 135 18.08 -14.65 5.54
C GLY A 135 18.62 -14.86 4.13
N ASP A 136 17.86 -15.55 3.28
CA ASP A 136 18.23 -15.81 1.88
C ASP A 136 18.37 -14.52 1.07
N LEU A 137 17.46 -13.55 1.28
CA LEU A 137 17.49 -12.27 0.59
C LEU A 137 18.71 -11.41 1.00
N ILE A 138 19.04 -11.41 2.29
CA ILE A 138 20.24 -10.73 2.81
C ILE A 138 21.50 -11.34 2.20
N LEU A 139 21.57 -12.67 2.15
CA LEU A 139 22.71 -13.36 1.56
C LEU A 139 22.86 -13.03 0.07
N LEU A 140 21.76 -13.04 -0.68
CA LEU A 140 21.74 -12.65 -2.09
C LEU A 140 22.22 -11.21 -2.28
N HIS A 141 21.76 -10.29 -1.43
CA HIS A 141 22.18 -8.89 -1.49
C HIS A 141 23.68 -8.71 -1.21
N ILE A 142 24.23 -9.45 -0.24
CA ILE A 142 25.67 -9.47 0.05
C ILE A 142 26.46 -10.01 -1.15
N ILE A 143 26.00 -11.10 -1.78
CA ILE A 143 26.65 -11.66 -2.96
C ILE A 143 26.68 -10.65 -4.11
N ILE A 144 25.54 -10.00 -4.40
CA ILE A 144 25.46 -8.98 -5.46
C ILE A 144 26.44 -7.84 -5.20
N ILE A 145 26.50 -7.32 -3.96
CA ILE A 145 27.44 -6.25 -3.59
C ILE A 145 28.89 -6.71 -3.82
N ILE A 146 29.25 -7.92 -3.38
CA ILE A 146 30.60 -8.45 -3.54
C ILE A 146 30.95 -8.62 -5.02
N THR A 147 30.04 -9.19 -5.82
CA THR A 147 30.26 -9.37 -7.27
C THR A 147 30.46 -8.04 -8.00
N ILE A 148 29.67 -7.02 -7.66
CA ILE A 148 29.80 -5.67 -8.25
C ILE A 148 31.09 -4.99 -7.79
N TYR A 149 31.48 -5.12 -6.52
CA TYR A 149 32.65 -4.42 -5.97
C TYR A 149 33.99 -5.07 -6.38
N ILE A 150 33.98 -6.38 -6.70
CA ILE A 150 35.16 -7.11 -7.17
C ILE A 150 35.33 -7.04 -8.70
N SER A 151 34.29 -6.68 -9.47
CA SER A 151 34.38 -6.48 -10.93
C SER A 151 34.86 -5.08 -11.30
#